data_AF-A0A8T7BIA6-F1
#
_entry.id   AF-A0A8T7BIA6-F1
#
_cell.length_a   1.000
_cell.length_b   1.000
_cell.length_c   1.000
_cell.angle_alpha   90.00
_cell.angle_beta   90.00
_cell.angle_gamma   90.00
#
_symmetry.space_group_name_H-M   'P 1'
#
loop_
_entity.id
_entity.type
_entity.pdbx_description
1 polymer ?
#
loop_
_entity_poly.entity_id
_entity_poly.type
_entity_poly.pdbx_seq_one_letter_code
_entity_poly.pdbx_strand_id
1 'polypeptide(L)'
;MKNNNKKFLLMLFTLSSVFLLSGCATTAQEEPPAGVLQGVFTAEQAQSGRSTFNNVCRTCHIPRDFRTIFKQSDDTEALLNDYFDLISTTMPQDSPGSLSTENYLNVMSYLLSLNGFPSEDEGN
;
A
#
# COMPACT_ATOMS: atom_id res chain seq x y z
N MET A 1 -25.04 -52.91 -29.31
CA MET A 1 -25.14 -51.44 -29.33
C MET A 1 -24.00 -50.91 -30.19
N LYS A 2 -24.29 -49.99 -31.11
CA LYS A 2 -23.63 -49.83 -32.41
C LYS A 2 -22.32 -49.03 -32.34
N ASN A 3 -21.30 -49.58 -32.99
CA ASN A 3 -19.95 -49.02 -33.15
C ASN A 3 -19.85 -48.15 -34.43
N ASN A 4 -18.74 -47.40 -34.52
CA ASN A 4 -18.01 -46.94 -35.74
C ASN A 4 -18.08 -45.46 -36.15
N ASN A 5 -16.96 -44.77 -35.91
CA ASN A 5 -16.00 -44.27 -36.91
C ASN A 5 -16.55 -43.88 -38.29
N LYS A 6 -16.48 -42.59 -38.61
CA LYS A 6 -16.28 -42.10 -39.98
C LYS A 6 -15.25 -40.97 -39.99
N LYS A 7 -14.13 -41.27 -40.63
CA LYS A 7 -13.15 -40.31 -41.17
C LYS A 7 -13.83 -39.42 -42.23
N PHE A 8 -13.09 -38.39 -42.65
CA PHE A 8 -13.18 -37.72 -43.97
C PHE A 8 -14.00 -36.43 -43.99
N LEU A 9 -13.34 -35.28 -44.00
CA LEU A 9 -13.19 -34.47 -45.22
C LEU A 9 -12.38 -33.19 -44.90
N LEU A 10 -11.20 -33.08 -45.49
CA LEU A 10 -10.46 -31.83 -45.67
C LEU A 10 -11.31 -30.87 -46.50
N MET A 11 -11.63 -29.69 -45.96
CA MET A 11 -12.01 -28.53 -46.78
C MET A 11 -10.94 -27.46 -46.61
N LEU A 12 -10.01 -27.46 -47.56
CA LEU A 12 -9.20 -26.32 -47.91
C LEU A 12 -10.13 -25.26 -48.51
N PHE A 13 -10.45 -24.21 -47.76
CA PHE A 13 -11.02 -22.98 -48.32
C PHE A 13 -9.97 -21.89 -48.23
N THR A 14 -9.34 -21.66 -49.37
CA THR A 14 -8.52 -20.51 -49.70
C THR A 14 -9.35 -19.24 -49.61
N LEU A 15 -9.00 -18.29 -48.74
CA LEU A 15 -9.27 -16.87 -48.99
C LEU A 15 -8.25 -16.01 -48.26
N SER A 16 -7.51 -15.24 -49.05
CA SER A 16 -6.57 -14.21 -48.65
C SER A 16 -7.15 -13.30 -47.57
N SER A 17 -6.37 -13.05 -46.53
CA SER A 17 -6.50 -11.85 -45.71
C SER A 17 -5.11 -11.32 -45.44
N VAL A 18 -4.79 -10.26 -46.17
CA VAL A 18 -3.64 -9.39 -45.90
C VAL A 18 -3.90 -8.76 -44.53
N PHE A 19 -3.26 -9.28 -43.49
CA PHE A 19 -3.22 -8.62 -42.19
C PHE A 19 -2.15 -7.53 -42.26
N LEU A 20 -2.63 -6.29 -42.42
CA LEU A 20 -1.86 -5.07 -42.25
C LEU A 20 -1.14 -5.10 -40.89
N LEU A 21 0.15 -4.77 -40.90
CA LEU A 21 0.96 -4.47 -39.72
C LEU A 21 0.29 -3.30 -38.97
N SER A 22 -0.53 -3.62 -37.97
CA SER A 22 -1.04 -2.64 -37.02
C SER A 22 -0.02 -2.54 -35.89
N GLY A 23 0.66 -1.39 -35.83
CA GLY A 23 1.74 -1.11 -34.90
C GLY A 23 1.34 -1.40 -33.45
N CYS A 24 2.29 -1.99 -32.72
CA CYS A 24 2.23 -2.13 -31.28
C CYS A 24 2.33 -0.72 -30.69
N ALA A 25 1.18 -0.05 -30.51
CA ALA A 25 1.12 1.13 -29.67
C ALA A 25 1.30 0.67 -28.22
N THR A 26 2.54 0.65 -27.75
CA THR A 26 2.83 0.67 -26.31
C THR A 26 2.22 1.97 -25.78
N THR A 27 1.05 1.86 -25.17
CA THR A 27 0.60 2.85 -24.22
C THR A 27 1.54 2.72 -23.03
N ALA A 28 2.52 3.61 -22.93
CA ALA A 28 3.17 3.85 -21.64
C ALA A 28 2.05 4.25 -20.68
N GLN A 29 1.73 3.39 -19.71
CA GLN A 29 0.95 3.81 -18.57
C GLN A 29 1.80 4.84 -17.86
N GLU A 30 1.45 6.11 -18.06
CA GLU A 30 1.90 7.20 -17.21
C GLU A 30 1.35 6.87 -15.82
N GLU A 31 2.22 6.33 -14.95
CA GLU A 31 1.86 6.13 -13.56
C GLU A 31 1.44 7.49 -13.01
N PRO A 32 0.32 7.56 -12.26
CA PRO A 32 -0.10 8.79 -11.62
C PRO A 32 1.10 9.34 -10.84
N PRO A 33 1.37 10.65 -10.90
CA PRO A 33 2.47 11.24 -10.14
C PRO A 33 2.38 10.76 -8.71
N ALA A 34 3.50 10.21 -8.21
CA ALA A 34 3.62 9.75 -6.84
C ALA A 34 3.03 10.82 -5.91
N GLY A 35 2.00 10.44 -5.13
CA GLY A 35 1.39 11.37 -4.18
C GLY A 35 2.45 11.85 -3.19
N VAL A 36 2.25 13.04 -2.61
CA VAL A 36 3.23 13.68 -1.71
C VAL A 36 3.62 12.82 -0.50
N LEU A 37 2.82 11.80 -0.17
CA LEU A 37 3.08 10.84 0.91
C LEU A 37 3.68 9.50 0.47
N GLN A 38 4.06 9.37 -0.81
CA GLN A 38 4.74 8.18 -1.31
C GLN A 38 6.17 8.14 -0.75
N GLY A 39 6.52 7.10 0.01
CA GLY A 39 7.89 6.94 0.48
C GLY A 39 8.34 8.02 1.46
N VAL A 40 7.50 8.39 2.42
CA VAL A 40 7.89 9.30 3.53
C VAL A 40 8.47 8.56 4.74
N PHE A 41 8.60 7.24 4.63
CA PHE A 41 9.16 6.37 5.66
C PHE A 41 9.79 5.10 5.06
N THR A 42 10.76 4.51 5.74
CA THR A 42 11.38 3.23 5.35
C THR A 42 10.66 2.03 5.97
N ALA A 43 10.84 0.83 5.39
CA ALA A 43 10.27 -0.39 5.95
C ALA A 43 10.79 -0.68 7.37
N GLU A 44 12.05 -0.34 7.66
CA GLU A 44 12.67 -0.48 8.98
C GLU A 44 12.04 0.45 10.02
N GLN A 45 11.68 1.68 9.64
CA GLN A 45 10.98 2.61 10.53
C GLN A 45 9.61 2.05 10.91
N ALA A 46 8.85 1.55 9.93
CA ALA A 46 7.55 0.93 10.19
C ALA A 46 7.68 -0.33 11.06
N GLN A 47 8.70 -1.16 10.83
CA GLN A 47 8.96 -2.36 11.65
C GLN A 47 9.38 -2.01 13.08
N SER A 48 10.23 -0.98 13.25
CA SER A 48 10.61 -0.46 14.57
C SER A 48 9.40 0.11 15.30
N GLY A 49 8.56 0.86 14.59
CA GLY A 49 7.31 1.40 15.09
C GLY A 49 6.33 0.33 15.54
N ARG A 50 6.22 -0.76 14.78
CA ARG A 50 5.42 -1.92 15.15
C ARG A 50 5.90 -2.54 16.46
N SER A 51 7.22 -2.65 16.65
CA SER A 51 7.80 -3.14 17.91
C SER A 51 7.43 -2.23 19.08
N THR A 52 7.64 -0.92 18.94
CA THR A 52 7.27 0.07 19.97
C THR A 52 5.78 0.05 20.28
N PHE A 53 4.93 0.07 19.25
CA PHE A 53 3.49 -0.05 19.41
C PHE A 53 3.10 -1.31 20.16
N ASN A 54 3.75 -2.44 19.84
CA ASN A 54 3.45 -3.72 20.48
C ASN A 54 3.82 -3.79 21.95
N ASN A 55 4.91 -3.13 22.33
CA ASN A 55 5.45 -3.19 23.68
C ASN A 55 4.85 -2.12 24.60
N VAL A 56 4.44 -0.97 24.04
CA VAL A 56 4.02 0.20 24.80
C VAL A 56 2.53 0.50 24.63
N CYS A 57 2.05 0.57 23.38
CA CYS A 57 0.71 1.08 23.08
C CYS A 57 -0.38 0.00 23.20
N ARG A 58 -0.02 -1.27 22.97
CA ARG A 58 -0.98 -2.40 22.87
C ARG A 58 -1.72 -2.77 24.15
N THR A 59 -1.33 -2.22 25.29
CA THR A 59 -2.08 -2.36 26.53
C THR A 59 -3.49 -1.79 26.40
N CYS A 60 -3.64 -0.67 25.67
CA CYS A 60 -4.92 0.05 25.52
C CYS A 60 -5.40 0.13 24.07
N HIS A 61 -4.50 0.01 23.09
CA HIS A 61 -4.81 0.24 21.68
C HIS A 61 -4.67 -1.03 20.84
N ILE A 62 -5.58 -1.25 19.88
CA ILE A 62 -5.48 -2.35 18.92
C ILE A 62 -5.16 -1.82 17.52
N PRO A 63 -4.22 -2.44 16.76
CA PRO A 63 -3.81 -1.94 15.44
C PRO A 63 -4.96 -1.78 14.44
N ARG A 64 -6.04 -2.56 14.59
CA ARG A 64 -7.20 -2.51 13.69
C ARG A 64 -7.88 -1.13 13.71
N ASP A 65 -7.88 -0.44 14.85
CA ASP A 65 -8.62 0.82 15.02
C ASP A 65 -7.97 1.99 14.29
N PHE A 66 -6.69 1.86 13.95
CA PHE A 66 -5.93 2.88 13.23
C PHE A 66 -5.94 2.65 11.72
N ARG A 67 -6.59 1.59 11.23
CA ARG A 67 -6.71 1.35 9.79
C ARG A 67 -7.59 2.45 9.21
N THR A 68 -7.09 3.12 8.16
CA THR A 68 -7.77 4.16 7.37
C THR A 68 -7.88 5.56 7.97
N ILE A 69 -7.41 5.80 9.21
CA ILE A 69 -7.50 7.12 9.88
C ILE A 69 -6.86 8.26 9.09
N PHE A 70 -5.81 7.98 8.30
CA PHE A 70 -5.10 8.99 7.53
C PHE A 70 -5.63 9.09 6.08
N LYS A 71 -6.15 8.00 5.52
CA LYS A 71 -6.63 7.97 4.12
C LYS A 71 -7.94 8.71 3.88
N GLN A 72 -8.66 9.07 4.94
CA GLN A 72 -9.95 9.75 4.85
C GLN A 72 -9.81 11.28 4.94
N SER A 73 -8.59 11.81 5.11
CA SER A 73 -8.35 13.26 5.23
C SER A 73 -8.11 13.91 3.88
N ASP A 74 -8.75 15.06 3.64
CA ASP A 74 -8.45 15.93 2.50
C ASP A 74 -7.06 16.60 2.64
N ASP A 75 -6.57 16.77 3.88
CA ASP A 75 -5.23 17.25 4.20
C ASP A 75 -4.55 16.23 5.12
N THR A 76 -3.90 15.25 4.51
CA THR A 76 -3.26 14.16 5.28
C THR A 76 -1.99 14.65 5.99
N GLU A 77 -1.26 15.62 5.44
CA GLU A 77 -0.04 16.15 6.07
C GLU A 77 -0.33 16.90 7.36
N ALA A 78 -1.32 17.80 7.35
CA ALA A 78 -1.75 18.49 8.56
C ALA A 78 -2.23 17.50 9.63
N LEU A 79 -3.00 16.49 9.23
CA LEU A 79 -3.47 15.45 10.14
C LEU A 79 -2.30 14.64 10.74
N LEU A 80 -1.26 14.32 9.97
CA LEU A 80 -0.09 13.60 10.48
C LEU A 80 0.66 14.43 11.53
N ASN A 81 0.80 15.74 11.31
CA ASN A 81 1.42 16.65 12.27
C ASN A 81 0.61 16.73 13.57
N ASP A 82 -0.71 16.96 13.46
CA ASP A 82 -1.61 17.01 14.62
C ASP A 82 -1.59 15.69 15.40
N TYR A 83 -1.53 14.57 14.69
CA TYR A 83 -1.49 13.25 15.31
C TYR A 83 -0.16 12.97 16.01
N PHE A 84 0.96 13.40 15.42
CA PHE A 84 2.27 13.32 16.05
C PHE A 84 2.30 14.13 17.36
N ASP A 85 1.79 15.37 17.32
CA ASP A 85 1.71 16.24 18.50
C ASP A 85 0.81 15.61 19.57
N LEU A 86 -0.35 15.08 19.18
CA LEU A 86 -1.27 14.40 20.09
C LEU A 86 -0.58 13.22 20.80
N ILE A 87 0.01 12.28 20.05
CA ILE A 87 0.59 11.07 20.67
C ILE A 87 1.86 11.40 21.47
N SER A 88 2.68 12.34 21.01
CA SER A 88 3.94 12.67 21.69
C SER A 88 3.71 13.45 22.99
N THR A 89 2.54 14.06 23.17
CA THR A 89 2.22 14.86 24.36
C THR A 89 1.24 14.17 25.32
N THR A 90 0.40 13.25 24.82
CA THR A 90 -0.67 12.63 25.63
C THR A 90 -0.49 11.13 25.85
N MET A 91 0.37 10.48 25.08
CA MET A 91 0.65 9.05 25.21
C MET A 91 2.08 8.80 25.71
N PRO A 92 2.36 7.63 26.28
CA PRO A 92 1.39 6.66 26.82
C PRO A 92 0.52 7.26 27.94
N GLN A 93 -0.71 6.75 28.13
CA GLN A 93 -1.69 7.33 29.07
C GLN A 93 -1.17 7.44 30.52
N ASP A 94 -0.37 6.47 30.96
CA ASP A 94 0.21 6.41 32.31
C ASP A 94 1.50 7.24 32.45
N SER A 95 2.11 7.60 31.32
CA SER A 95 3.41 8.26 31.26
C SER A 95 3.56 9.17 30.03
N PRO A 96 2.73 10.23 29.88
CA PRO A 96 2.73 11.05 28.68
C PRO A 96 4.09 11.64 28.33
N GLY A 97 4.48 11.56 27.06
CA GLY A 97 5.76 12.10 26.57
C GLY A 97 7.00 11.31 26.98
N SER A 98 6.85 10.08 27.47
CA SER A 98 7.97 9.28 27.99
C SER A 98 8.85 8.63 26.92
N LEU A 99 8.38 8.51 25.67
CA LEU A 99 9.19 7.96 24.57
C LEU A 99 10.05 9.04 23.90
N SER A 100 11.15 8.63 23.27
CA SER A 100 11.92 9.53 22.41
C SER A 100 11.11 9.97 21.20
N THR A 101 11.43 11.14 20.65
CA THR A 101 10.88 11.64 19.37
C THR A 101 11.00 10.60 18.26
N GLU A 102 12.15 9.93 18.15
CA GLU A 102 12.38 8.87 17.17
C GLU A 102 11.41 7.69 17.34
N ASN A 103 11.11 7.29 18.57
CA ASN A 103 10.14 6.22 18.82
C ASN A 103 8.73 6.63 18.41
N TYR A 104 8.33 7.89 18.63
CA TYR A 104 7.04 8.38 18.12
C TYR A 104 6.99 8.43 16.59
N LEU A 105 8.05 8.92 15.95
CA LEU A 105 8.16 8.93 14.48
C LEU A 105 8.06 7.52 13.90
N ASN A 106 8.78 6.55 14.48
CA ASN A 106 8.69 5.16 14.07
C ASN A 106 7.25 4.63 14.24
N VAL A 107 6.57 4.94 15.35
CA VAL A 107 5.15 4.58 15.53
C VAL A 107 4.28 5.22 14.44
N MET A 108 4.51 6.48 14.07
CA MET A 108 3.81 7.12 12.95
C MET A 108 4.03 6.38 11.63
N SER A 109 5.27 5.97 11.32
CA SER A 109 5.59 5.14 10.15
C SER A 109 4.83 3.81 10.16
N TYR A 110 4.72 3.16 11.33
CA TYR A 110 3.90 1.96 11.47
C TYR A 110 2.41 2.24 11.19
N LEU A 111 1.86 3.33 11.71
CA LEU A 111 0.47 3.71 11.45
C LEU A 111 0.24 4.03 9.97
N LEU A 112 1.18 4.70 9.29
CA LEU A 112 1.15 4.92 7.85
C LEU A 112 1.12 3.59 7.07
N SER A 113 1.99 2.63 7.42
CA SER A 113 1.96 1.29 6.80
C SER A 113 0.64 0.54 7.06
N LEU A 114 0.03 0.66 8.26
CA LEU A 114 -1.29 0.08 8.55
C LEU A 114 -2.42 0.70 7.72
N ASN A 115 -2.25 1.96 7.35
CA ASN A 115 -3.14 2.67 6.45
C ASN A 115 -2.89 2.26 4.99
N GLY A 116 -1.77 1.59 4.69
CA GLY A 116 -1.39 1.16 3.35
C GLY A 116 -0.81 2.31 2.53
N PHE A 117 -0.11 3.24 3.17
CA PHE A 117 0.86 4.08 2.49
C PHE A 117 2.11 3.24 2.23
N PRO A 118 2.74 3.34 1.04
CA PRO A 118 3.92 2.58 0.72
C PRO A 118 5.17 3.22 1.34
N SER A 119 6.09 2.37 1.79
CA SER A 119 7.43 2.81 2.20
C SER A 119 8.28 3.21 1.01
N GLU A 120 9.39 3.89 1.26
CA GLU A 120 10.40 4.26 0.26
C GLU A 120 10.82 3.06 -0.59
N ASP A 121 11.13 1.93 0.07
CA ASP A 121 11.61 0.71 -0.58
C ASP A 121 10.49 -0.12 -1.27
N GLU A 122 9.23 0.27 -1.09
CA GLU A 122 8.07 -0.37 -1.76
C GLU A 122 7.49 0.48 -2.90
N GLY A 123 7.89 1.75 -2.98
CA GLY A 123 7.35 2.76 -3.91
C GLY A 123 8.19 3.00 -5.16
N ASN A 124 9.22 2.20 -5.41
CA ASN A 124 10.13 2.24 -6.57
C ASN A 124 10.16 0.90 -7.30
#